data_AF-A0A366DM05-F1
#
_entry.id   AF-A0A366DM05-F1
#
_cell.length_a   1.000
_cell.length_b   1.000
_cell.length_c   1.000
_cell.angle_alpha   90.00
_cell.angle_beta   90.00
_cell.angle_gamma   90.00
#
_symmetry.space_group_name_H-M   'P 1'
#
loop_
_entity.id
_entity.type
_entity.pdbx_description
1 polymer ?
#
loop_
_entity_poly.entity_id
_entity_poly.type
_entity_poly.pdbx_seq_one_letter_code
_entity_poly.pdbx_strand_id
1 'polypeptide(L)' 'MSSILFDYLLPLLGPEQAAYWAKVFMIDPAA' A
#
# COMPACT_ATOMS: atom_id res chain seq x y z
N MET A 1 10.90 -2.44 -5.87
CA MET A 1 9.48 -2.36 -6.29
C MET A 1 8.84 -1.25 -5.45
N SER A 2 8.93 0.00 -5.89
CA SER A 2 8.28 1.12 -5.19
C SER A 2 6.84 1.17 -5.66
N SER A 3 5.91 0.88 -4.75
CA SER A 3 4.48 1.08 -4.95
C SER A 3 4.21 2.49 -4.43
N ILE A 4 3.78 3.41 -5.32
CA ILE A 4 3.44 4.81 -4.95
C ILE A 4 2.52 4.84 -3.72
N LEU A 5 1.62 3.86 -3.62
CA LEU A 5 0.72 3.72 -2.49
C LEU A 5 1.45 3.37 -1.19
N PHE A 6 2.45 2.49 -1.24
CA PHE A 6 3.27 2.17 -0.08
C PHE A 6 4.04 3.40 0.41
N ASP A 7 4.69 4.12 -0.50
CA ASP A 7 5.48 5.31 -0.14
C ASP A 7 4.59 6.44 0.41
N TYR A 8 3.35 6.54 -0.07
CA TYR A 8 2.35 7.47 0.48
C TYR A 8 1.85 7.06 1.87
N LEU A 9 1.60 5.77 2.09
CA LEU A 9 1.06 5.27 3.35
C LEU A 9 2.13 5.16 4.46
N LEU A 10 3.40 5.03 4.08
CA LEU A 10 4.52 4.84 5.00
C LEU A 10 4.62 5.91 6.12
N PRO A 11 4.61 7.23 5.82
CA PRO A 11 4.67 8.26 6.87
C PRO A 11 3.38 8.36 7.71
N LEU A 12 2.27 7.78 7.25
CA LEU A 12 0.97 7.90 7.91
C LEU A 12 0.68 6.75 8.87
N LEU A 13 1.04 5.52 8.48
CA LEU A 13 0.64 4.29 9.18
C LEU A 13 1.82 3.45 9.66
N GLY A 14 3.04 3.81 9.25
CA GLY A 14 4.22 3.00 9.46
C GLY A 14 4.30 1.79 8.51
N PRO A 15 5.45 1.09 8.51
CA PRO A 15 5.81 0.13 7.46
C PRO A 15 4.89 -1.09 7.38
N GLU A 16 4.45 -1.65 8.52
CA GLU A 16 3.58 -2.84 8.50
C GLU A 16 2.19 -2.56 7.91
N GLN A 17 1.56 -1.47 8.36
CA GLN A 17 0.23 -1.09 7.90
C GLN A 17 0.26 -0.59 6.46
N ALA A 18 1.29 0.16 6.06
CA ALA A 18 1.49 0.58 4.68
C ALA A 18 1.60 -0.63 3.73
N ALA A 19 2.33 -1.68 4.12
CA ALA A 19 2.45 -2.90 3.33
C ALA A 19 1.11 -3.64 3.19
N TYR A 20 0.35 -3.76 4.27
CA TYR A 20 -0.98 -4.39 4.26
C TYR A 20 -1.93 -3.65 3.30
N TRP A 21 -2.09 -2.34 3.49
CA TRP A 21 -3.00 -1.54 2.69
C TRP A 21 -2.54 -1.42 1.24
N ALA A 22 -1.24 -1.26 0.98
CA ALA A 22 -0.72 -1.29 -0.39
C ALA A 22 -1.04 -2.61 -1.10
N LYS A 23 -1.03 -3.74 -0.37
CA LYS A 23 -1.42 -5.05 -0.91
C LYS A 23 -2.93 -5.15 -1.16
N VAL A 24 -3.75 -4.67 -0.23
CA VAL A 24 -5.23 -4.61 -0.38
C VAL A 24 -5.62 -3.80 -1.62
N PHE A 25 -5.01 -2.63 -1.81
CA PHE A 25 -5.30 -1.74 -2.94
C PHE A 25 -4.59 -2.14 -4.24
N MET A 26 -3.55 -3.00 -4.19
CA MET A 26 -2.93 -3.60 -5.38
C MET A 26 -3.69 -4.81 -5.94
N ILE A 27 -4.61 -5.41 -5.17
CA ILE A 27 -5.46 -6.49 -5.69
C ILE A 27 -6.56 -5.86 -6.55
N ASP A 28 -6.28 -5.85 -7.84
CA ASP A 28 -7.12 -5.68 -9.04
C ASP A 28 -8.42 -4.83 -8.98
N PRO A 29 -8.50 -3.70 -9.72
CA PRO A 29 -9.71 -2.90 -9.92
C PRO A 29 -10.77 -3.54 -10.86
N ALA A 30 -10.67 -4.83 -11.19
CA ALA A 30 -11.54 -5.51 -12.15
C ALA A 30 -12.09 -6.88 -11.67
N ALA A 31 -12.77 -6.87 -10.53
CA ALA A 31 -13.73 -7.94 -10.16
C ALA A 31 -15.17 -7.45 -10.39
#